data_AF-A0A7Y4IIN8-F1
#
_entry.id   AF-A0A7Y4IIN8-F1
#
_cell.length_a   1.000
_cell.length_b   1.000
_cell.length_c   1.000
_cell.angle_alpha   90.00
_cell.angle_beta   90.00
_cell.angle_gamma   90.00
#
_symmetry.space_group_name_H-M   'P 1'
#
loop_
_entity.id
_entity.type
_entity.pdbx_description
1 polymer ?
#
loop_
_entity_poly.entity_id
_entity_poly.type
_entity_poly.pdbx_seq_one_letter_code
_entity_poly.pdbx_strand_id
1 'polypeptide(L)'
;QVLSDELVAVWPEPGQGWRAAGTPWNVGQAAEAALSAVGTLAWDGVSRWEPQAAGDVGRMLLVNALLPEATPVGRGGLLGAAGRLLSEVSPVRLVFARDASAAAVIQGALANG
;
A
#
# COMPACT_ATOMS: atom_id res chain seq x y z
N GLN A 1 7.36 -15.33 -18.21
CA GLN A 1 6.53 -15.47 -17.01
C GLN A 1 6.30 -14.05 -16.52
N VAL A 2 5.07 -13.53 -16.64
CA VAL A 2 4.75 -12.13 -16.34
C VAL A 2 4.50 -12.05 -14.84
N LEU A 3 5.38 -11.36 -14.11
CA LEU A 3 5.12 -11.03 -12.71
C LEU A 3 4.06 -9.92 -12.72
N SER A 4 2.88 -10.28 -12.22
CA SER A 4 1.71 -9.43 -12.08
C SER A 4 1.89 -8.45 -10.92
N ASP A 5 1.31 -7.27 -11.11
CA ASP A 5 0.92 -6.28 -10.10
C ASP A 5 2.04 -5.41 -9.51
N GLU A 6 2.48 -4.42 -10.30
CA GLU A 6 3.17 -3.23 -9.78
C GLU A 6 2.12 -2.15 -9.46
N LEU A 7 2.07 -1.70 -8.20
CA LEU A 7 1.42 -0.44 -7.83
C LEU A 7 2.32 0.71 -8.32
N VAL A 8 2.00 1.22 -9.51
CA VAL A 8 2.63 2.41 -10.08
C VAL A 8 1.77 3.63 -9.75
N ALA A 9 2.26 4.53 -8.91
CA ALA A 9 1.65 5.83 -8.72
C ALA A 9 1.94 6.69 -9.96
N VAL A 10 0.90 7.08 -10.70
CA VAL A 10 1.02 7.94 -11.88
C VAL A 10 0.35 9.28 -11.58
N TRP A 11 1.03 10.40 -11.81
CA TRP A 11 0.46 11.74 -11.61
C TRP A 11 0.88 12.70 -12.73
N PRO A 12 0.05 13.70 -13.05
CA PRO A 12 0.42 14.73 -14.02
C PRO A 12 1.49 15.66 -13.42
N GLU A 13 2.56 15.91 -14.17
CA GLU A 13 3.58 16.88 -13.84
C GLU A 13 3.41 18.17 -14.66
N PRO A 14 3.26 19.33 -14.01
CA PRO A 14 3.10 20.61 -14.70
C PRO A 14 4.23 20.87 -15.70
N GLY A 15 3.88 20.98 -16.97
CA GLY A 15 4.83 21.29 -18.06
C GLY A 15 5.73 20.13 -18.51
N GLN A 16 5.62 18.93 -17.92
CA GLN A 16 6.49 17.79 -18.23
C GLN A 16 5.72 16.49 -18.56
N GLY A 17 4.38 16.52 -18.57
CA GLY A 17 3.55 15.38 -18.97
C GLY A 17 3.10 14.56 -17.77
N TRP A 18 3.21 13.23 -17.83
CA TRP A 18 2.82 12.34 -16.74
C TRP A 18 4.08 11.72 -16.12
N ARG A 19 4.18 11.74 -14.79
CA ARG A 19 5.21 11.02 -14.04
C ARG A 19 4.65 9.75 -13.43
N ALA A 20 5.53 8.76 -13.31
CA ALA A 20 5.25 7.50 -12.63
C ALA A 20 6.30 7.31 -11.52
N ALA A 21 5.86 6.89 -10.33
CA ALA A 21 6.73 6.31 -9.31
C ALA A 21 6.13 5.03 -8.74
N GLY A 22 7.00 4.06 -8.56
CA GLY A 22 6.83 2.73 -7.98
C GLY A 22 8.24 2.14 -7.93
N THR A 23 8.43 0.95 -7.37
CA THR A 23 9.72 0.24 -7.53
C THR A 23 9.87 -0.14 -8.99
N PRO A 24 10.74 0.51 -9.77
CA PRO A 24 11.09 -0.03 -11.06
C PRO A 24 12.11 -1.12 -10.72
N TRP A 25 11.70 -2.39 -10.71
CA TRP A 25 12.66 -3.50 -10.64
C TRP A 25 13.70 -3.44 -11.79
N ASN A 26 13.42 -2.57 -12.77
CA ASN A 26 14.09 -2.30 -14.02
C ASN A 26 14.94 -1.00 -14.04
N VAL A 27 15.07 -0.24 -12.94
CA VAL A 27 16.03 0.88 -12.83
C VAL A 27 17.09 0.55 -11.77
N GLY A 28 18.20 -0.06 -12.22
CA GLY A 28 19.28 -0.56 -11.35
C GLY A 28 19.05 -1.99 -10.85
N GLN A 29 20.05 -2.57 -10.19
CA GLN A 29 19.89 -3.85 -9.47
C GLN A 29 19.28 -3.54 -8.10
N ALA A 30 17.96 -3.76 -7.94
CA ALA A 30 17.33 -3.72 -6.63
C ALA A 30 17.94 -4.82 -5.75
N ALA A 31 18.70 -4.44 -4.73
CA ALA A 31 19.32 -5.39 -3.81
C ALA A 31 18.29 -5.96 -2.83
N GLU A 32 17.44 -5.11 -2.26
CA GLU A 32 16.39 -5.49 -1.29
C GLU A 32 15.20 -4.51 -1.37
N ALA A 33 14.00 -5.02 -1.04
CA ALA A 33 12.80 -4.22 -0.85
C ALA A 33 12.10 -4.66 0.44
N ALA A 34 11.72 -3.70 1.28
CA ALA A 34 11.00 -3.93 2.52
C ALA A 34 9.64 -3.23 2.49
N LEU A 35 8.61 -3.88 3.01
CA LEU A 35 7.28 -3.30 3.13
C LEU A 35 7.20 -2.52 4.45
N SER A 36 7.23 -1.19 4.37
CA SER A 36 7.22 -0.34 5.58
C SER A 36 5.83 -0.07 6.15
N ALA A 37 4.79 -0.11 5.32
CA ALA A 37 3.41 0.15 5.74
C ALA A 37 2.39 -0.58 4.88
N VAL A 38 1.23 -0.90 5.47
CA VAL A 38 0.08 -1.48 4.79
C VAL A 38 -1.20 -0.87 5.33
N GLY A 39 -2.22 -0.68 4.50
CA GLY A 39 -3.54 -0.40 5.03
C GLY A 39 -4.51 0.16 4.02
N THR A 40 -5.29 1.16 4.42
CA THR A 40 -6.49 1.57 3.68
C THR A 40 -6.36 2.97 3.07
N LEU A 41 -7.13 3.17 1.99
CA LEU A 41 -7.29 4.47 1.36
C LEU A 41 -8.63 5.10 1.77
N ALA A 42 -8.62 6.40 2.02
CA ALA A 42 -9.83 7.19 2.23
C ALA A 42 -9.70 8.55 1.52
N TRP A 43 -10.82 9.23 1.32
CA TRP A 43 -10.85 10.51 0.60
C TRP A 43 -11.40 11.62 1.49
N ASP A 44 -10.80 12.81 1.43
CA ASP A 44 -11.21 14.00 2.17
C ASP A 44 -10.67 15.29 1.51
N GLY A 45 -10.92 16.46 2.10
CA GLY A 45 -10.41 17.76 1.64
C GLY A 45 -8.92 17.99 1.91
N VAL A 46 -8.29 17.21 2.80
CA VAL A 46 -6.87 17.36 3.19
C VAL A 46 -6.20 15.99 3.25
N SER A 47 -5.05 15.86 2.58
CA SER A 47 -4.25 14.64 2.62
C SER A 47 -3.56 14.45 3.98
N ARG A 48 -3.55 13.23 4.51
CA ARG A 48 -2.93 12.88 5.79
C ARG A 48 -2.56 11.40 5.87
N TRP A 49 -1.53 11.12 6.65
CA TRP A 49 -1.06 9.77 6.98
C TRP A 49 -1.40 9.48 8.43
N GLU A 50 -2.31 8.55 8.66
CA GLU A 50 -2.82 8.25 9.99
C GLU A 50 -2.40 6.83 10.40
N PRO A 51 -1.96 6.61 11.65
CA PRO A 51 -1.89 5.26 12.21
C PRO A 51 -3.28 4.61 12.17
N GLN A 52 -3.33 3.34 11.79
CA GLN A 52 -4.56 2.57 11.76
C GLN A 52 -4.45 1.37 12.70
N ALA A 53 -5.55 0.97 13.33
CA ALA A 53 -5.56 -0.27 14.09
C ALA A 53 -5.41 -1.47 13.14
N ALA A 54 -4.53 -2.42 13.48
CA ALA A 54 -4.32 -3.64 12.69
C ALA A 54 -5.63 -4.39 12.42
N GLY A 55 -6.57 -4.39 13.39
CA GLY A 55 -7.88 -5.00 13.22
C GLY A 55 -8.74 -4.39 12.11
N ASP A 56 -8.59 -3.09 11.83
CA ASP A 56 -9.34 -2.45 10.74
C ASP A 56 -8.79 -2.84 9.37
N VAL A 57 -7.46 -2.94 9.23
CA VAL A 57 -6.83 -3.48 8.02
C VAL A 57 -7.17 -4.96 7.86
N GLY A 58 -7.14 -5.73 8.95
CA GLY A 58 -7.52 -7.15 8.97
C GLY A 58 -8.95 -7.39 8.52
N ARG A 59 -9.91 -6.54 8.90
CA ARG A 59 -11.29 -6.61 8.39
C ARG A 59 -11.36 -6.40 6.87
N MET A 60 -10.56 -5.48 6.32
CA MET A 60 -10.50 -5.27 4.88
C MET A 60 -9.84 -6.45 4.16
N LEU A 61 -8.77 -7.02 4.72
CA LEU A 61 -8.13 -8.23 4.17
C LEU A 61 -9.10 -9.42 4.21
N LEU A 62 -9.88 -9.57 5.29
CA LEU A 62 -10.89 -10.60 5.40
C LEU A 62 -11.89 -10.51 4.24
N VAL A 63 -12.47 -9.33 4.03
CA VAL A 63 -13.50 -9.11 3.01
C VAL A 63 -12.95 -9.24 1.59
N ASN A 64 -11.75 -8.71 1.34
CA ASN A 64 -11.22 -8.61 -0.03
C ASN A 64 -10.33 -9.79 -0.47
N ALA A 65 -9.74 -10.55 0.47
CA ALA A 65 -8.82 -11.63 0.15
C ALA A 65 -9.25 -12.98 0.72
N LEU A 66 -9.63 -13.05 2.00
CA LEU A 66 -9.95 -14.33 2.63
C LEU A 66 -11.32 -14.88 2.26
N LEU A 67 -12.37 -14.04 2.23
CA LEU A 67 -13.72 -14.50 1.88
C LEU A 67 -13.85 -14.97 0.43
N PRO A 68 -13.23 -14.30 -0.56
CA PRO A 68 -13.23 -14.78 -1.94
C PRO A 68 -12.48 -16.09 -2.14
N GLU A 69 -11.58 -16.47 -1.22
CA GLU A 69 -10.81 -17.69 -1.38
C GLU A 69 -11.66 -18.94 -1.12
N ALA A 70 -11.75 -19.79 -2.14
CA ALA A 70 -12.67 -20.91 -2.21
C ALA A 70 -12.28 -22.07 -1.29
N THR A 71 -10.98 -22.32 -1.12
CA THR A 71 -10.50 -23.52 -0.43
C THR A 71 -10.20 -23.25 1.06
N PRO A 72 -10.50 -24.21 1.96
CA PRO A 72 -10.10 -24.09 3.36
C PRO A 72 -8.58 -23.94 3.56
N VAL A 73 -7.78 -24.62 2.74
CA VAL A 73 -6.30 -24.56 2.79
C VAL A 73 -5.81 -23.17 2.39
N GLY A 74 -6.31 -22.62 1.27
CA GLY A 74 -5.98 -21.27 0.83
C GLY A 74 -6.39 -20.21 1.84
N ARG A 75 -7.59 -20.31 2.43
CA ARG A 75 -8.04 -19.41 3.51
C ARG A 75 -7.13 -19.47 4.74
N GLY A 76 -6.72 -20.68 5.15
CA GLY A 76 -5.78 -20.86 6.26
C GLY A 76 -4.41 -20.22 5.98
N GLY A 77 -3.90 -20.39 4.75
CA GLY A 77 -2.65 -19.76 4.31
C GLY A 77 -2.73 -18.23 4.30
N LEU A 78 -3.82 -17.67 3.75
CA LEU A 78 -4.05 -16.22 3.72
C LEU A 78 -4.23 -15.63 5.12
N LEU A 79 -4.90 -16.33 6.03
CA LEU A 79 -5.04 -15.89 7.42
C LEU A 79 -3.69 -15.84 8.12
N GLY A 80 -2.86 -16.88 7.96
CA GLY A 80 -1.51 -16.90 8.52
C GLY A 80 -0.61 -15.80 7.94
N ALA A 81 -0.69 -15.56 6.63
CA ALA A 81 0.04 -14.49 5.96
C ALA A 81 -0.41 -13.10 6.43
N ALA A 82 -1.72 -12.86 6.54
CA ALA A 82 -2.29 -11.62 7.04
C ALA A 82 -1.89 -11.36 8.51
N GLY A 83 -1.87 -12.40 9.34
CA GLY A 83 -1.41 -12.31 10.72
C GLY A 83 0.05 -11.84 10.82
N ARG A 84 0.96 -12.46 10.06
CA ARG A 84 2.37 -12.04 10.00
C ARG A 84 2.53 -10.62 9.49
N LEU A 85 1.86 -10.30 8.37
CA LEU A 85 1.88 -8.97 7.78
C LEU A 85 1.48 -7.90 8.81
N LEU A 86 0.38 -8.09 9.52
CA LEU A 86 -0.12 -7.13 10.51
C LEU A 86 0.69 -7.09 11.81
N SER A 87 1.55 -8.08 12.08
CA SER A 87 2.48 -8.06 13.20
C SER A 87 3.83 -7.41 12.87
N GLU A 88 4.24 -7.44 11.60
CA GLU A 88 5.56 -7.00 11.15
C GLU A 88 5.54 -5.64 10.46
N VAL A 89 4.39 -5.23 9.90
CA VAL A 89 4.25 -4.03 9.07
C VAL A 89 3.26 -3.05 9.70
N SER A 90 3.63 -1.77 9.68
CA SER A 90 2.83 -0.70 10.27
C SER A 90 1.47 -0.55 9.57
N PRO A 91 0.33 -0.69 10.28
CA PRO A 91 -0.97 -0.47 9.68
C PRO A 91 -1.31 1.03 9.61
N VAL A 92 -1.67 1.52 8.42
CA VAL A 92 -1.86 2.95 8.17
C VAL A 92 -3.11 3.24 7.34
N ARG A 93 -3.63 4.46 7.45
CA ARG A 93 -4.61 5.01 6.52
C ARG A 93 -4.01 6.21 5.81
N LEU A 94 -3.99 6.14 4.49
CA LEU A 94 -3.75 7.30 3.65
C LEU A 94 -5.10 7.92 3.30
N VAL A 95 -5.35 9.10 3.87
CA VAL A 95 -6.45 9.94 3.41
C VAL A 95 -5.89 10.89 2.36
N PHE A 96 -6.48 10.94 1.17
CA PHE A 96 -5.99 11.77 0.07
C PHE A 96 -7.00 12.84 -0.34
N ALA A 97 -6.49 14.04 -0.62
CA ALA A 97 -7.21 15.11 -1.29
C ALA A 97 -7.13 14.95 -2.81
N ARG A 98 -7.96 15.69 -3.56
CA ARG A 98 -7.94 15.70 -5.04
C ARG A 98 -6.84 16.59 -5.61
N ASP A 99 -5.67 16.58 -5.00
CA ASP A 99 -4.50 17.37 -5.41
C ASP A 99 -3.21 16.57 -5.19
N ALA A 100 -2.06 17.20 -5.47
CA ALA A 100 -0.76 16.56 -5.37
C ALA A 100 -0.25 16.40 -3.92
N SER A 101 -0.99 16.85 -2.89
CA SER A 101 -0.52 16.86 -1.50
C SER A 101 -0.30 15.46 -0.93
N ALA A 102 -0.97 14.43 -1.46
CA ALA A 102 -0.80 13.05 -1.02
C ALA A 102 0.66 12.57 -1.17
N ALA A 103 1.35 12.99 -2.24
CA ALA A 103 2.75 12.63 -2.45
C ALA A 103 3.66 13.20 -1.35
N ALA A 104 3.45 14.46 -0.95
CA ALA A 104 4.21 15.10 0.13
C ALA A 104 3.98 14.42 1.48
N VAL A 105 2.73 14.02 1.75
CA VAL A 105 2.35 13.28 2.96
C VAL A 105 3.03 11.91 3.02
N ILE A 106 3.04 11.16 1.92
CA ILE A 106 3.71 9.85 1.83
C ILE A 106 5.22 10.01 2.02
N GLN A 107 5.85 10.95 1.31
CA GLN A 107 7.29 11.21 1.43
C GLN A 107 7.68 11.60 2.86
N GLY A 108 6.90 12.47 3.50
CA GLY A 108 7.13 12.86 4.89
C GLY A 108 6.97 11.70 5.88
N ALA A 109 6.02 10.79 5.65
CA ALA A 109 5.84 9.63 6.51
C ALA A 109 6.99 8.61 6.36
N LEU A 110 7.42 8.34 5.12
CA LEU A 110 8.46 7.36 4.81
C LEU A 110 9.89 7.84 5.14
N ALA A 111 10.13 9.15 5.16
CA ALA A 111 11.44 9.69 5.53
C ALA A 111 11.73 9.58 7.05
N ASN A 112 10.71 9.33 7.88
CA ASN A 112 10.80 9.32 9.34
C ASN A 112 10.53 7.94 9.97
N GLY A 113 10.35 6.89 9.16
CA GLY A 113 10.15 5.50 9.61
C GLY A 113 11.35 4.64 9.27
#